data_AF-A0AAN7SM09-F1
#
_entry.id   AF-A0AAN7SM09-F1
#
_cell.length_a   1.000
_cell.length_b   1.000
_cell.length_c   1.000
_cell.angle_alpha   90.00
_cell.angle_beta   90.00
_cell.angle_gamma   90.00
#
_symmetry.space_group_name_H-M   'P 1'
#
loop_
_entity.id
_entity.type
_entity.pdbx_description
1 polymer ?
#
loop_
_entity_poly.entity_id
_entity_poly.type
_entity_poly.pdbx_seq_one_letter_code
_entity_poly.pdbx_strand_id
1 'polypeptide(L)'
;MNNINLWNRKNLEPPPIASYKTNSLSVDVFALQNILKDALHTFKNQSVFDREAAFLSRFIYCSKTKLRHNKAIKVLQKINQALLRYLRMDLVKHFQVFLDMIPYDNESVYLPTRSMLQYLLVRLQGAAQLMVRIVETSKIAGYLLNQHISIGHMWKVLFLSLGIVSRIYVLSKNLAKFCCTLYTQLLPFTKSLEDLKHHWLPNDYILPSDLKQWLNTDCLDTTTSQDADVTDGLSYLSLLNSLNDDDWFEVSNANIEKVERSNNIKVNIVEEDFGVPIDEIKVFTKKRKRNRTSINKPKLVDSINSLADLKKFHKDFEQNPEMYTDNLKKIDRMQCNMLQNTLFKYIRKMDKYSQDSAKVSLYLIKAKKLLHCL
;
A
#
# COMPACT_ATOMS: atom_id res chain seq x y z
N MET A 1 -2.71 29.60 -21.72
CA MET A 1 -1.32 29.12 -21.52
C MET A 1 -1.38 27.94 -20.58
N ASN A 2 -1.25 26.71 -21.10
CA ASN A 2 -1.25 25.51 -20.26
C ASN A 2 0.03 25.53 -19.43
N ASN A 3 -0.10 25.80 -18.13
CA ASN A 3 1.00 25.67 -17.19
C ASN A 3 1.38 24.18 -17.15
N ILE A 4 2.35 23.79 -17.97
CA ILE A 4 2.85 22.41 -18.05
C ILE A 4 3.67 22.19 -16.77
N ASN A 5 2.97 21.85 -15.69
CA ASN A 5 3.57 21.43 -14.43
C ASN A 5 4.21 20.05 -14.61
N LEU A 6 5.40 20.01 -15.23
CA LEU A 6 6.17 18.78 -15.49
C LEU A 6 6.42 17.97 -14.23
N TRP A 7 6.71 18.64 -13.12
CA TRP A 7 6.95 18.03 -11.81
C TRP A 7 5.76 17.19 -11.29
N ASN A 8 4.52 17.50 -11.69
CA ASN A 8 3.31 16.82 -11.22
C ASN A 8 2.86 15.68 -12.15
N ARG A 9 3.62 15.38 -13.21
CA ARG A 9 3.28 14.29 -14.13
C ARG A 9 3.63 12.95 -13.49
N LYS A 10 2.65 12.04 -13.42
CA LYS A 10 2.82 10.68 -12.88
C LYS A 10 3.87 9.89 -13.65
N ASN A 11 3.76 9.92 -14.98
CA ASN A 11 4.70 9.27 -15.89
C ASN A 11 5.50 10.39 -16.58
N LEU A 12 6.67 10.70 -16.04
CA LEU A 12 7.60 11.64 -16.64
C LEU A 12 8.66 10.84 -17.39
N GLU A 13 8.65 10.93 -18.72
CA GLU A 13 9.60 10.22 -19.55
C GLU A 13 11.02 10.76 -19.32
N PRO A 14 11.99 9.89 -19.02
CA PRO A 14 13.37 10.32 -18.86
C PRO A 14 13.93 10.81 -20.20
N PRO A 15 14.87 11.77 -20.18
CA PRO A 15 15.61 12.14 -21.37
C PRO A 15 16.41 10.94 -21.91
N PRO A 16 16.77 10.94 -23.21
CA PRO A 16 17.69 9.97 -23.76
C PRO A 16 18.98 9.93 -22.94
N ILE A 17 19.42 8.72 -22.60
CA ILE A 17 20.70 8.49 -21.93
C ILE A 17 21.82 8.85 -22.90
N ALA A 18 22.54 9.92 -22.61
CA ALA A 18 23.62 10.39 -23.46
C ALA A 18 24.69 11.12 -22.65
N SER A 19 25.94 10.92 -23.08
CA SER A 19 27.14 11.57 -22.55
C SER A 19 27.79 12.44 -23.63
N TYR A 20 28.39 13.56 -23.24
CA TYR A 20 29.11 14.45 -24.14
C TYR A 20 30.59 14.56 -23.77
N LYS A 21 31.43 14.87 -24.77
CA LYS A 21 32.87 14.99 -24.60
C LYS A 21 33.23 16.40 -24.08
N THR A 22 33.86 16.53 -22.92
CA THR A 22 34.27 17.79 -22.29
C THR A 22 35.78 17.89 -22.11
N ASN A 23 36.34 19.10 -22.25
CA ASN A 23 37.74 19.36 -21.91
C ASN A 23 37.81 19.74 -20.41
N SER A 24 37.78 18.73 -19.54
CA SER A 24 38.20 18.57 -18.11
C SER A 24 38.36 19.75 -17.12
N LEU A 25 38.16 21.03 -17.45
CA LEU A 25 38.51 22.18 -16.60
C LEU A 25 37.31 23.01 -16.09
N SER A 26 36.10 22.79 -16.61
CA SER A 26 34.94 23.65 -16.30
C SER A 26 33.99 23.11 -15.22
N VAL A 27 34.06 21.82 -14.89
CA VAL A 27 33.11 21.16 -13.98
C VAL A 27 33.85 20.47 -12.84
N ASP A 28 33.46 20.76 -11.60
CA ASP A 28 33.95 20.04 -10.42
C ASP A 28 33.22 18.68 -10.31
N VAL A 29 33.80 17.67 -10.97
CA VAL A 29 33.24 16.31 -11.03
C VAL A 29 33.24 15.65 -9.65
N PHE A 30 34.27 15.91 -8.83
CA PHE A 30 34.40 15.31 -7.51
C PHE A 30 33.31 15.83 -6.55
N ALA A 31 33.06 17.14 -6.54
CA ALA A 31 31.97 17.71 -5.76
C ALA A 31 30.61 17.14 -6.18
N LEU A 32 30.35 17.05 -7.49
CA LEU A 32 29.10 16.48 -8.02
C LEU A 32 28.92 15.02 -7.58
N GLN A 33 29.97 14.19 -7.68
CA GLN A 33 29.91 12.79 -7.25
C GLN A 33 29.64 12.67 -5.76
N ASN A 34 30.29 13.47 -4.91
CA ASN A 34 30.10 13.40 -3.47
C ASN A 34 28.67 13.76 -3.08
N ILE A 35 28.12 14.84 -3.65
CA ILE A 35 26.72 15.24 -3.44
C ILE A 35 25.77 14.09 -3.83
N LEU A 36 26.02 13.41 -4.94
CA LEU A 36 25.18 12.29 -5.41
C LEU A 36 25.34 11.03 -4.55
N LYS A 37 26.56 10.72 -4.09
CA LYS A 37 26.82 9.61 -3.16
C LYS A 37 26.12 9.84 -1.82
N ASP A 38 26.20 11.06 -1.29
CA ASP A 38 25.51 11.47 -0.06
C ASP A 38 23.99 11.39 -0.21
N ALA A 39 23.46 11.84 -1.37
CA ALA A 39 22.06 11.68 -1.72
C ALA A 39 21.64 10.21 -1.76
N LEU A 40 22.38 9.35 -2.47
CA LEU A 40 22.08 7.93 -2.56
C LEU A 40 22.13 7.24 -1.22
N HIS A 41 23.14 7.55 -0.39
CA HIS A 41 23.24 7.02 0.97
C HIS A 41 22.00 7.40 1.80
N THR A 42 21.60 8.68 1.76
CA THR A 42 20.44 9.19 2.49
C THR A 42 19.12 8.57 2.01
N PHE A 43 18.92 8.40 0.70
CA PHE A 43 17.71 7.78 0.16
C PHE A 43 17.67 6.25 0.32
N LYS A 44 18.82 5.57 0.36
CA LYS A 44 18.89 4.13 0.63
C LYS A 44 18.65 3.81 2.09
N ASN A 45 19.14 4.65 3.01
CA ASN A 45 19.03 4.45 4.46
C ASN A 45 17.71 4.94 5.06
N GLN A 46 16.59 4.79 4.33
CA GLN A 46 15.25 5.22 4.76
C GLN A 46 14.42 4.06 5.34
N SER A 47 15.07 3.03 5.89
CA SER A 47 14.40 1.82 6.39
C SER A 47 13.34 2.11 7.44
N VAL A 48 13.57 3.11 8.30
CA VAL A 48 12.60 3.56 9.31
C VAL A 48 11.36 4.15 8.64
N PHE A 49 11.53 5.01 7.63
CA PHE A 49 10.42 5.62 6.90
C PHE A 49 9.60 4.57 6.13
N ASP A 50 10.28 3.65 5.47
CA ASP A 50 9.63 2.53 4.76
C ASP A 50 8.84 1.64 5.73
N ARG A 51 9.38 1.38 6.94
CA ARG A 51 8.70 0.62 8.01
C ARG A 51 7.42 1.33 8.45
N GLU A 52 7.46 2.63 8.72
CA GLU A 52 6.27 3.41 9.11
C GLU A 52 5.22 3.47 8.00
N ALA A 53 5.63 3.64 6.74
CA ALA A 53 4.73 3.66 5.59
C ALA A 53 4.03 2.32 5.38
N ALA A 54 4.77 1.21 5.51
CA ALA A 54 4.21 -0.14 5.45
C ALA A 54 3.22 -0.38 6.60
N PHE A 55 3.56 0.09 7.80
CA PHE A 55 2.70 -0.01 8.97
C PHE A 55 1.39 0.77 8.80
N LEU A 56 1.46 1.99 8.26
CA LEU A 56 0.27 2.77 7.90
C LEU A 56 -0.61 2.05 6.88
N SER A 57 -0.01 1.48 5.83
CA SER A 57 -0.74 0.66 4.85
C SER A 57 -1.48 -0.50 5.50
N ARG A 58 -0.82 -1.21 6.42
CA ARG A 58 -1.42 -2.33 7.15
C ARG A 58 -2.55 -1.86 8.08
N PHE A 59 -2.33 -0.78 8.80
CA PHE A 59 -3.34 -0.17 9.67
C PHE A 59 -4.60 0.20 8.88
N ILE A 60 -4.44 0.83 7.71
CA ILE A 60 -5.56 1.20 6.84
C ILE A 60 -6.30 -0.04 6.35
N TYR A 61 -5.58 -1.06 5.89
CA TYR A 61 -6.18 -2.30 5.40
C TYR A 61 -7.12 -2.91 6.45
N CYS A 62 -6.65 -3.05 7.67
CA CYS A 62 -7.42 -3.65 8.75
C CYS A 62 -8.57 -2.73 9.22
N SER A 63 -8.34 -1.42 9.23
CA SER A 63 -9.36 -0.43 9.63
C SER A 63 -10.45 -0.22 8.57
N LYS A 64 -10.20 -0.62 7.31
CA LYS A 64 -11.09 -0.35 6.16
C LYS A 64 -12.47 -0.96 6.33
N THR A 65 -12.60 -2.09 7.01
CA THR A 65 -13.90 -2.76 7.20
C THR A 65 -14.73 -2.11 8.31
N LYS A 66 -14.07 -1.70 9.40
CA LYS A 66 -14.73 -1.23 10.63
C LYS A 66 -14.93 0.29 10.68
N LEU A 67 -14.08 1.06 9.99
CA LEU A 67 -14.07 2.53 10.03
C LEU A 67 -14.30 3.17 8.65
N ARG A 68 -15.19 2.57 7.83
CA ARG A 68 -15.47 3.00 6.44
C ARG A 68 -15.86 4.47 6.31
N HIS A 69 -16.66 4.97 7.25
CA HIS A 69 -17.21 6.33 7.21
C HIS A 69 -16.38 7.33 8.04
N ASN A 70 -15.31 6.89 8.71
CA ASN A 70 -14.51 7.76 9.56
C ASN A 70 -13.64 8.71 8.71
N LYS A 71 -13.78 10.01 8.96
CA LYS A 71 -13.03 11.07 8.25
C LYS A 71 -11.52 10.97 8.48
N ALA A 72 -11.07 10.65 9.70
CA ALA A 72 -9.67 10.49 10.02
C ALA A 72 -9.03 9.38 9.18
N ILE A 73 -9.70 8.22 9.04
CA ILE A 73 -9.21 7.11 8.19
C ILE A 73 -9.13 7.50 6.72
N LYS A 74 -10.08 8.29 6.21
CA LYS A 74 -10.00 8.82 4.83
C LYS A 74 -8.80 9.76 4.65
N VAL A 75 -8.43 10.54 5.66
CA VAL A 75 -7.20 11.37 5.59
C VAL A 75 -5.95 10.49 5.65
N LEU A 76 -5.93 9.44 6.48
CA LEU A 76 -4.84 8.46 6.49
C LEU A 76 -4.65 7.78 5.13
N GLN A 77 -5.75 7.46 4.44
CA GLN A 77 -5.70 6.93 3.07
C GLN A 77 -5.04 7.91 2.09
N LYS A 78 -5.30 9.21 2.23
CA LYS A 78 -4.63 10.24 1.40
C LYS A 78 -3.13 10.28 1.66
N ILE A 79 -2.71 10.19 2.93
CA ILE A 79 -1.29 10.10 3.30
C ILE A 79 -0.68 8.86 2.65
N ASN A 80 -1.33 7.70 2.77
CA ASN A 80 -0.82 6.46 2.19
C ASN A 80 -0.71 6.52 0.66
N GLN A 81 -1.69 7.11 -0.02
CA GLN A 81 -1.62 7.31 -1.47
C GLN A 81 -0.43 8.21 -1.87
N ALA A 82 -0.14 9.26 -1.09
CA ALA A 82 1.02 10.10 -1.34
C ALA A 82 2.34 9.35 -1.12
N LEU A 83 2.43 8.52 -0.07
CA LEU A 83 3.59 7.65 0.20
C LEU A 83 3.81 6.63 -0.93
N LEU A 84 2.74 6.00 -1.41
CA LEU A 84 2.82 5.07 -2.55
C LEU A 84 3.24 5.78 -3.84
N ARG A 85 2.83 7.03 -4.05
CA ARG A 85 3.30 7.84 -5.20
C ARG A 85 4.79 8.14 -5.08
N TYR A 86 5.27 8.51 -3.89
CA TYR A 86 6.69 8.71 -3.65
C TYR A 86 7.51 7.44 -3.91
N LEU A 87 7.04 6.29 -3.39
CA LEU A 87 7.72 5.01 -3.61
C LEU A 87 7.83 4.65 -5.09
N ARG A 88 6.77 4.91 -5.87
CA ARG A 88 6.75 4.70 -7.33
C ARG A 88 7.64 5.65 -8.10
N MET A 89 8.07 6.78 -7.53
CA MET A 89 8.98 7.70 -8.21
C MET A 89 10.41 7.17 -8.32
N ASP A 90 10.80 6.22 -7.46
CA ASP A 90 12.09 5.52 -7.45
C ASP A 90 13.30 6.43 -7.73
N LEU A 91 13.46 7.46 -6.88
CA LEU A 91 14.56 8.43 -7.01
C LEU A 91 15.93 7.75 -6.96
N VAL A 92 16.08 6.71 -6.13
CA VAL A 92 17.33 5.97 -5.96
C VAL A 92 17.84 5.45 -7.31
N LYS A 93 16.96 4.83 -8.10
CA LYS A 93 17.31 4.33 -9.43
C LYS A 93 17.76 5.44 -10.36
N HIS A 94 17.07 6.57 -10.36
CA HIS A 94 17.43 7.70 -11.22
C HIS A 94 18.78 8.33 -10.84
N PHE A 95 19.05 8.49 -9.54
CA PHE A 95 20.34 8.97 -9.05
C PHE A 95 21.47 7.99 -9.35
N GLN A 96 21.22 6.68 -9.23
CA GLN A 96 22.22 5.66 -9.54
C GLN A 96 22.56 5.68 -11.03
N VAL A 97 21.56 5.69 -11.91
CA VAL A 97 21.79 5.78 -13.36
C VAL A 97 22.60 7.03 -13.73
N PHE A 98 22.34 8.17 -13.08
CA PHE A 98 23.11 9.38 -13.33
C PHE A 98 24.55 9.27 -12.80
N LEU A 99 24.73 8.74 -11.59
CA LEU A 99 26.05 8.55 -10.98
C LEU A 99 26.92 7.58 -11.79
N ASP A 100 26.34 6.49 -12.30
CA ASP A 100 27.05 5.47 -13.09
C ASP A 100 27.58 6.03 -14.43
N MET A 101 27.03 7.15 -14.91
CA MET A 101 27.53 7.86 -16.09
C MET A 101 28.64 8.85 -15.78
N ILE A 102 28.84 9.19 -14.50
CA ILE A 102 29.92 10.07 -14.10
C ILE A 102 31.18 9.22 -13.94
N PRO A 103 32.23 9.51 -14.70
CA PRO A 103 33.48 8.77 -14.61
C PRO A 103 34.24 9.10 -13.33
N TYR A 104 35.01 8.14 -12.80
CA TYR A 104 35.70 8.25 -11.51
C TYR A 104 36.90 9.23 -11.52
N ASP A 105 37.50 9.47 -12.67
CA ASP A 105 38.72 10.28 -12.82
C ASP A 105 38.46 11.62 -13.50
N ASN A 106 39.14 12.68 -13.05
CA ASN A 106 39.03 14.02 -13.66
C ASN A 106 39.57 14.10 -15.10
N GLU A 107 40.31 13.09 -15.55
CA GLU A 107 40.90 13.00 -16.90
C GLU A 107 39.93 12.47 -17.95
N SER A 108 38.84 11.87 -17.49
CA SER A 108 37.86 11.25 -18.36
C SER A 108 37.00 12.29 -19.06
N VAL A 109 36.81 12.06 -20.36
CA VAL A 109 36.31 13.11 -21.25
C VAL A 109 34.79 13.12 -21.32
N TYR A 110 34.07 12.16 -20.73
CA TYR A 110 32.63 12.00 -20.94
C TYR A 110 31.82 12.35 -19.70
N LEU A 111 30.94 13.35 -19.81
CA LEU A 111 30.01 13.75 -18.74
C LEU A 111 28.55 13.52 -19.15
N PRO A 112 27.65 13.31 -18.19
CA PRO A 112 26.21 13.23 -18.45
C PRO A 112 25.69 14.60 -18.91
N THR A 113 24.68 14.58 -19.78
CA THR A 113 24.09 15.79 -20.35
C THR A 113 23.30 16.61 -19.33
N ARG A 114 23.20 17.93 -19.56
CA ARG A 114 22.40 18.85 -18.73
C ARG A 114 20.94 18.41 -18.62
N SER A 115 20.35 17.90 -19.70
CA SER A 115 18.98 17.36 -19.73
C SER A 115 18.75 16.26 -18.70
N MET A 116 19.72 15.39 -18.46
CA MET A 116 19.62 14.36 -17.42
C MET A 116 19.62 14.95 -16.00
N LEU A 117 20.44 15.97 -15.75
CA LEU A 117 20.43 16.67 -14.47
C LEU A 117 19.12 17.45 -14.28
N GLN A 118 18.62 18.12 -15.32
CA GLN A 118 17.32 18.80 -15.29
C GLN A 118 16.17 17.83 -14.96
N TYR A 119 16.20 16.62 -15.53
CA TYR A 119 15.24 15.58 -15.18
C TYR A 119 15.30 15.24 -13.68
N LEU A 120 16.49 15.02 -13.11
CA LEU A 120 16.64 14.78 -11.67
C LEU A 120 16.12 15.93 -10.83
N LEU A 121 16.39 17.18 -11.21
CA LEU A 121 15.90 18.37 -10.51
C LEU A 121 14.36 18.45 -10.54
N VAL A 122 13.72 18.14 -11.67
CA VAL A 122 12.25 18.09 -11.77
C VAL A 122 11.68 16.95 -10.92
N ARG A 123 12.36 15.79 -10.85
CA ARG A 123 11.95 14.70 -9.96
C ARG A 123 12.10 15.05 -8.49
N LEU A 124 13.15 15.79 -8.13
CA LEU A 124 13.35 16.34 -6.78
C LEU A 124 12.25 17.34 -6.41
N GLN A 125 11.82 18.22 -7.33
CA GLN A 125 10.68 19.11 -7.13
C GLN A 125 9.41 18.34 -6.80
N GLY A 126 9.08 17.32 -7.61
CA GLY A 126 7.91 16.48 -7.38
C GLY A 126 7.99 15.74 -6.03
N ALA A 127 9.17 15.23 -5.68
CA ALA A 127 9.39 14.55 -4.42
C ALA A 127 9.23 15.49 -3.21
N ALA A 128 9.81 16.68 -3.27
CA ALA A 128 9.68 17.68 -2.21
C ALA A 128 8.22 18.12 -2.04
N GLN A 129 7.49 18.38 -3.13
CA GLN A 129 6.07 18.73 -3.08
C GLN A 129 5.22 17.59 -2.48
N LEU A 130 5.51 16.33 -2.82
CA LEU A 130 4.83 15.18 -2.22
C LEU A 130 5.07 15.10 -0.72
N MET A 131 6.30 15.32 -0.26
CA MET A 131 6.64 15.32 1.16
C MET A 131 5.94 16.46 1.90
N VAL A 132 5.93 17.67 1.35
CA VAL A 132 5.16 18.81 1.88
C VAL A 132 3.67 18.46 1.98
N ARG A 133 3.12 17.82 0.95
CA ARG A 133 1.72 17.38 0.96
C ARG A 133 1.44 16.35 2.06
N ILE A 134 2.36 15.42 2.29
CA ILE A 134 2.26 14.44 3.40
C ILE A 134 2.29 15.19 4.74
N VAL A 135 3.16 16.18 4.91
CA VAL A 135 3.28 16.98 6.12
C VAL A 135 1.97 17.73 6.44
N GLU A 136 1.39 18.43 5.47
CA GLU A 136 0.11 19.12 5.63
C GLU A 136 -1.04 18.16 5.97
N THR A 137 -1.15 17.07 5.21
CA THR A 137 -2.22 16.09 5.42
C THR A 137 -2.06 15.35 6.75
N SER A 138 -0.84 15.16 7.24
CA SER A 138 -0.56 14.61 8.56
C SER A 138 -0.99 15.55 9.68
N LYS A 139 -0.85 16.88 9.54
CA LYS A 139 -1.40 17.85 10.50
C LYS A 139 -2.93 17.72 10.61
N ILE A 140 -3.61 17.63 9.47
CA ILE A 140 -5.07 17.44 9.41
C ILE A 140 -5.47 16.11 10.06
N ALA A 141 -4.74 15.03 9.76
CA ALA A 141 -4.98 13.73 10.37
C ALA A 141 -4.80 13.77 11.89
N GLY A 142 -3.71 14.39 12.37
CA GLY A 142 -3.43 14.55 13.79
C GLY A 142 -4.54 15.28 14.53
N TYR A 143 -5.06 16.38 13.96
CA TYR A 143 -6.17 17.12 14.53
C TYR A 143 -7.45 16.26 14.65
N LEU A 144 -7.83 15.58 13.57
CA LEU A 144 -9.03 14.72 13.57
C LEU A 144 -8.89 13.53 14.52
N LEU A 145 -7.73 12.90 14.54
CA LEU A 145 -7.43 11.79 15.46
C LEU A 145 -7.52 12.25 16.92
N ASN A 146 -6.98 13.42 17.24
CA ASN A 146 -7.05 13.98 18.59
C ASN A 146 -8.51 14.25 19.00
N GLN A 147 -9.32 14.84 18.12
CA GLN A 147 -10.75 15.03 18.37
C GLN A 147 -11.47 13.71 18.67
N HIS A 148 -11.17 12.66 17.90
CA HIS A 148 -11.79 11.35 18.13
C HIS A 148 -11.29 10.66 19.42
N ILE A 149 -10.02 10.86 19.79
CA ILE A 149 -9.48 10.35 21.06
C ILE A 149 -10.20 11.02 22.24
N SER A 150 -10.47 12.33 22.17
CA SER A 150 -11.19 13.05 23.22
C SER A 150 -12.63 12.56 23.43
N ILE A 151 -13.24 11.91 22.43
CA ILE A 151 -14.56 11.28 22.55
C ILE A 151 -14.47 9.96 23.35
N GLY A 152 -13.30 9.31 23.39
CA GLY A 152 -13.04 8.11 24.19
C GLY A 152 -13.33 6.77 23.51
N HIS A 153 -13.97 6.77 22.34
CA HIS A 153 -14.22 5.52 21.59
C HIS A 153 -12.97 5.04 20.85
N MET A 154 -12.64 3.74 20.98
CA MET A 154 -11.52 3.09 20.28
C MET A 154 -10.18 3.83 20.44
N TRP A 155 -9.99 4.50 21.59
CA TRP A 155 -8.86 5.40 21.83
C TRP A 155 -7.51 4.70 21.65
N LYS A 156 -7.39 3.41 21.99
CA LYS A 156 -6.16 2.62 21.80
C LYS A 156 -5.73 2.58 20.32
N VAL A 157 -6.66 2.27 19.42
CA VAL A 157 -6.43 2.16 17.97
C VAL A 157 -6.14 3.53 17.37
N LEU A 158 -6.87 4.55 17.81
CA LEU A 158 -6.67 5.93 17.34
C LEU A 158 -5.34 6.51 17.83
N PHE A 159 -4.96 6.24 19.07
CA PHE A 159 -3.69 6.65 19.65
C PHE A 159 -2.51 6.00 18.93
N LEU A 160 -2.61 4.70 18.62
CA LEU A 160 -1.64 4.03 17.76
C LEU A 160 -1.51 4.76 16.42
N SER A 161 -2.63 5.03 15.73
CA SER A 161 -2.61 5.71 14.44
C SER A 161 -2.04 7.14 14.52
N LEU A 162 -2.25 7.84 15.64
CA LEU A 162 -1.67 9.15 15.89
C LEU A 162 -0.14 9.06 16.01
N GLY A 163 0.38 8.03 16.69
CA GLY A 163 1.81 7.75 16.77
C GLY A 163 2.45 7.46 15.41
N ILE A 164 1.76 6.73 14.53
CA ILE A 164 2.24 6.47 13.16
C ILE A 164 2.33 7.80 12.38
N VAL A 165 1.25 8.58 12.41
CA VAL A 165 1.17 9.85 11.67
C VAL A 165 2.20 10.85 12.15
N SER A 166 2.45 10.95 13.45
CA SER A 166 3.44 11.87 13.99
C SER A 166 4.86 11.51 13.55
N ARG A 167 5.20 10.22 13.50
CA ARG A 167 6.49 9.74 12.98
C ARG A 167 6.63 10.01 11.48
N ILE A 168 5.61 9.69 10.69
CA ILE A 168 5.58 9.99 9.25
C ILE A 168 5.72 11.50 9.00
N TYR A 169 5.07 12.34 9.82
CA TYR A 169 5.16 13.78 9.73
C TYR A 169 6.60 14.29 9.90
N VAL A 170 7.30 13.85 10.95
CA VAL A 170 8.69 14.26 11.22
C VAL A 170 9.62 13.79 10.11
N LEU A 171 9.52 12.51 9.73
CA LEU A 171 10.36 11.93 8.69
C LEU A 171 10.15 12.61 7.32
N SER A 172 8.89 12.84 6.92
CA SER A 172 8.57 13.51 5.66
C SER A 172 9.07 14.96 5.64
N LYS A 173 8.99 15.65 6.78
CA LYS A 173 9.50 17.02 6.92
C LYS A 173 11.02 17.07 6.77
N ASN A 174 11.75 16.17 7.42
CA ASN A 174 13.21 16.08 7.31
C ASN A 174 13.62 15.74 5.88
N LEU A 175 12.88 14.83 5.23
CA LEU A 175 13.13 14.46 3.84
C LEU A 175 12.85 15.61 2.86
N ALA A 176 11.81 16.41 3.10
CA ALA A 176 11.53 17.61 2.31
C ALA A 176 12.69 18.63 2.42
N LYS A 177 13.20 18.88 3.63
CA LYS A 177 14.36 19.76 3.84
C LYS A 177 15.58 19.25 3.09
N PHE A 178 15.86 17.94 3.20
CA PHE A 178 16.95 17.31 2.49
C PHE A 178 16.83 17.48 0.97
N CYS A 179 15.63 17.29 0.40
CA CYS A 179 15.38 17.53 -1.02
C CYS A 179 15.67 18.98 -1.42
N CYS A 180 15.29 19.97 -0.59
CA CYS A 180 15.62 21.37 -0.84
C CYS A 180 17.12 21.63 -0.82
N THR A 181 17.84 21.14 0.19
CA THR A 181 19.31 21.29 0.28
C THR A 181 20.00 20.66 -0.93
N LEU A 182 19.61 19.44 -1.28
CA LEU A 182 20.15 18.72 -2.44
C LEU A 182 19.87 19.44 -3.75
N TYR A 183 18.67 20.00 -3.92
CA TYR A 183 18.33 20.78 -5.10
C TYR A 183 19.22 22.02 -5.23
N THR A 184 19.42 22.79 -4.15
CA THR A 184 20.29 23.97 -4.14
C THR A 184 21.75 23.61 -4.45
N GLN A 185 22.22 22.44 -4.00
CA GLN A 185 23.57 21.95 -4.29
C GLN A 185 23.74 21.49 -5.75
N LEU A 186 22.70 20.89 -6.36
CA LEU A 186 22.76 20.39 -7.73
C LEU A 186 22.49 21.46 -8.79
N LEU A 187 21.71 22.49 -8.46
CA LEU A 187 21.30 23.52 -9.41
C LEU A 187 22.48 24.23 -10.12
N PRO A 188 23.60 24.60 -9.47
CA PRO A 188 24.74 25.26 -10.13
C PRO A 188 25.33 24.45 -11.28
N PHE A 189 25.38 23.12 -11.14
CA PHE A 189 25.93 22.22 -12.15
C PHE A 189 25.12 22.21 -13.46
N THR A 190 23.86 22.66 -13.45
CA THR A 190 23.08 22.80 -14.69
C THR A 190 23.66 23.81 -15.67
N LYS A 191 24.39 24.83 -15.17
CA LYS A 191 25.05 25.83 -16.01
C LYS A 191 26.39 25.32 -16.55
N SER A 192 27.04 24.44 -15.80
CA SER A 192 28.34 23.86 -16.13
C SER A 192 28.23 22.70 -17.13
N LEU A 193 27.08 22.01 -17.17
CA LEU A 193 26.83 20.93 -18.11
C LEU A 193 26.27 21.42 -19.45
N GLU A 194 26.69 20.77 -20.53
CA GLU A 194 26.20 21.05 -21.87
C GLU A 194 24.97 20.19 -22.21
N ASP A 195 24.08 20.76 -23.02
CA ASP A 195 22.99 20.03 -23.65
C ASP A 195 23.38 19.58 -25.05
N LEU A 196 22.85 18.43 -25.46
CA LEU A 196 22.85 18.03 -26.87
C LEU A 196 21.86 18.88 -27.66
N LYS A 197 21.76 18.63 -28.98
CA LYS A 197 20.86 19.33 -29.91
C LYS A 197 19.37 19.30 -29.53
N HIS A 198 18.96 18.49 -28.55
CA HIS A 198 17.58 18.39 -28.10
C HIS A 198 17.47 18.73 -26.61
N HIS A 199 16.76 19.82 -26.30
CA HIS A 199 16.42 20.20 -24.94
C HIS A 199 15.24 19.35 -24.46
N TRP A 200 15.43 18.60 -23.37
CA TRP A 200 14.35 17.82 -22.77
C TRP A 200 13.27 18.70 -22.11
N LEU A 201 13.71 19.82 -21.52
CA LEU A 201 12.83 20.78 -20.87
C LEU A 201 12.17 21.70 -21.92
N PRO A 202 10.85 21.96 -21.86
CA PRO A 202 10.23 22.96 -22.72
C PRO A 202 10.83 24.34 -22.50
N ASN A 203 10.95 25.14 -23.57
CA ASN A 203 11.57 26.47 -23.53
C ASN A 203 10.91 27.43 -22.52
N ASP A 204 9.61 27.24 -22.22
CA ASP A 204 8.85 28.08 -21.29
C ASP A 204 8.97 27.64 -19.82
N TYR A 205 9.60 26.49 -19.55
CA TYR A 205 9.70 25.96 -18.18
C TYR A 205 10.95 26.48 -17.49
N ILE A 206 10.75 27.29 -16.46
CA ILE A 206 11.83 27.87 -15.66
C ILE A 206 11.99 27.04 -14.39
N LEU A 207 13.20 26.52 -14.16
CA LEU A 207 13.55 25.88 -12.89
C LEU A 207 13.59 26.96 -11.78
N PRO A 208 12.90 26.75 -10.64
CA PRO A 208 13.00 27.64 -9.50
C PRO A 208 14.47 27.73 -9.02
N SER A 209 14.90 28.94 -8.69
CA SER A 209 16.23 29.22 -8.15
C SER A 209 16.39 28.68 -6.73
N ASP A 210 15.36 28.82 -5.90
CA ASP A 210 15.28 28.25 -4.57
C ASP A 210 14.01 27.40 -4.45
N LEU A 211 14.20 26.11 -4.21
CA LEU A 211 13.09 25.17 -4.03
C LEU A 211 12.29 25.50 -2.77
N LYS A 212 12.95 26.00 -1.71
CA LYS A 212 12.28 26.32 -0.46
C LYS A 212 11.27 27.45 -0.63
N GLN A 213 11.67 28.52 -1.32
CA GLN A 213 10.76 29.63 -1.66
C GLN A 213 9.65 29.16 -2.59
N TRP A 214 9.97 28.32 -3.58
CA TRP A 214 8.97 27.81 -4.52
C TRP A 214 7.85 26.99 -3.84
N LEU A 215 8.21 26.19 -2.83
CA LEU A 215 7.25 25.40 -2.05
C LEU A 215 6.29 26.28 -1.22
N ASN A 216 6.65 27.55 -0.94
CA ASN A 216 5.82 28.51 -0.18
C ASN A 216 5.23 27.90 1.11
N THR A 217 6.02 27.12 1.86
CA THR A 217 5.51 26.41 3.04
C THR A 217 6.30 26.72 4.31
N ASP A 218 5.65 27.44 5.23
CA ASP A 218 6.11 27.70 6.61
C ASP A 218 6.34 26.40 7.42
N CYS A 219 5.85 25.26 6.91
CA CYS A 219 5.94 23.97 7.57
C CYS A 219 7.37 23.46 7.72
N LEU A 220 8.30 23.94 6.89
CA LEU A 220 9.71 23.53 6.91
C LEU A 220 10.52 24.34 7.94
N ASP A 221 10.12 25.56 8.29
CA ASP A 221 10.96 26.46 9.10
C ASP A 221 10.95 26.16 10.60
N THR A 222 9.96 25.41 11.09
CA THR A 222 9.94 24.99 12.49
C THR A 222 11.07 23.97 12.74
N THR A 223 12.12 24.36 13.44
CA THR A 223 13.13 23.45 13.99
C THR A 223 12.50 22.66 15.12
N THR A 224 12.08 21.42 14.86
CA THR A 224 11.81 20.48 15.95
C THR A 224 13.16 19.90 16.32
N SER A 225 13.82 20.52 17.30
CA SER A 225 15.00 19.96 17.95
C SER A 225 14.59 18.62 18.54
N GLN A 226 15.20 17.53 18.07
CA GLN A 226 15.61 16.35 18.84
C GLN A 226 15.80 15.17 17.91
N ASP A 227 17.04 14.67 17.91
CA ASP A 227 17.39 13.32 17.49
C ASP A 227 16.60 12.35 18.38
N ALA A 228 15.46 11.87 17.87
CA ALA A 228 14.78 10.76 18.48
C ALA A 228 15.58 9.51 18.11
N ASP A 229 16.42 9.06 19.03
CA ASP A 229 17.07 7.77 18.99
C ASP A 229 15.96 6.70 18.87
N VAL A 230 15.76 6.18 17.67
CA VAL A 230 14.70 5.21 17.38
C VAL A 230 15.17 3.88 17.96
N THR A 231 14.75 3.60 19.20
CA THR A 231 14.99 2.29 19.81
C THR A 231 14.40 1.20 18.93
N ASP A 232 15.28 0.33 18.43
CA ASP A 232 14.91 -0.88 17.70
C ASP A 232 14.35 -1.88 18.73
N GLY A 233 13.03 -1.97 18.88
CA GLY A 233 12.52 -2.81 19.97
C GLY A 233 11.04 -2.75 20.24
N LEU A 234 10.24 -3.21 19.28
CA LEU A 234 8.96 -3.94 19.42
C LEU A 234 8.24 -3.78 18.08
N SER A 235 7.93 -4.90 17.44
CA SER A 235 7.10 -4.88 16.23
C SER A 235 5.75 -4.28 16.63
N TYR A 236 5.43 -3.04 16.26
CA TYR A 236 4.12 -2.43 16.54
C TYR A 236 2.95 -3.30 16.05
N LEU A 237 3.20 -4.27 15.17
CA LEU A 237 2.26 -5.32 14.79
C LEU A 237 1.91 -6.26 15.95
N SER A 238 2.82 -6.52 16.89
CA SER A 238 2.50 -7.23 18.14
C SER A 238 1.57 -6.41 19.03
N LEU A 239 1.68 -5.07 19.02
CA LEU A 239 0.72 -4.20 19.71
C LEU A 239 -0.65 -4.24 19.04
N LEU A 240 -0.71 -4.25 17.71
CA LEU A 240 -1.96 -4.51 16.99
C LEU A 240 -2.57 -5.87 17.34
N ASN A 241 -1.72 -6.90 17.44
CA ASN A 241 -2.16 -8.24 17.80
C ASN A 241 -2.51 -8.39 19.29
N SER A 242 -1.97 -7.55 20.18
CA SER A 242 -2.35 -7.52 21.60
C SER A 242 -3.59 -6.67 21.86
N LEU A 243 -4.03 -5.88 20.87
CA LEU A 243 -5.35 -5.22 20.90
C LEU A 243 -6.49 -6.19 20.51
N ASN A 244 -6.18 -7.49 20.31
CA ASN A 244 -7.11 -8.54 19.90
C ASN A 244 -7.93 -9.16 21.03
N ASP A 245 -7.78 -8.68 22.28
CA ASP A 245 -8.60 -9.18 23.40
C ASP A 245 -10.09 -8.80 23.26
N ASP A 246 -10.38 -7.76 22.47
CA ASP A 246 -11.69 -7.49 21.91
C ASP A 246 -11.66 -7.92 20.43
N ASP A 247 -12.74 -8.48 19.86
CA ASP A 247 -12.90 -9.00 18.48
C ASP A 247 -12.60 -7.99 17.31
N TRP A 248 -11.69 -7.03 17.50
CA TRP A 248 -11.48 -5.86 16.66
C TRP A 248 -10.47 -6.09 15.52
N PHE A 249 -9.47 -6.97 15.61
CA PHE A 249 -8.42 -7.11 14.56
C PHE A 249 -7.86 -8.54 14.39
N GLU A 250 -8.57 -9.48 13.72
CA GLU A 250 -7.89 -10.72 13.25
C GLU A 250 -6.99 -10.40 12.05
N VAL A 251 -5.68 -10.42 12.27
CA VAL A 251 -4.67 -10.12 11.24
C VAL A 251 -3.71 -11.31 11.13
N SER A 252 -3.92 -12.16 10.14
CA SER A 252 -3.00 -13.25 9.82
C SER A 252 -1.72 -12.72 9.17
N ASN A 253 -0.57 -13.21 9.64
CA ASN A 253 0.78 -12.90 9.15
C ASN A 253 1.04 -13.37 7.69
N ALA A 254 0.06 -14.00 7.03
CA ALA A 254 0.22 -14.64 5.72
C ALA A 254 0.09 -13.68 4.52
N ASN A 255 -0.43 -12.45 4.70
CA ASN A 255 -0.65 -11.50 3.60
C ASN A 255 0.46 -10.45 3.48
N ILE A 256 1.71 -10.83 3.78
CA ILE A 256 2.89 -9.98 3.60
C ILE A 256 3.22 -9.95 2.11
N GLU A 257 2.57 -9.08 1.34
CA GLU A 257 3.21 -8.58 0.12
C GLU A 257 4.39 -7.73 0.59
N LYS A 258 5.60 -8.28 0.46
CA LYS A 258 6.80 -7.45 0.42
C LYS A 258 6.55 -6.43 -0.67
N VAL A 259 6.48 -5.16 -0.30
CA VAL A 259 6.48 -4.07 -1.27
C VAL A 259 7.90 -3.98 -1.81
N GLU A 260 8.25 -4.88 -2.73
CA GLU A 260 9.52 -4.82 -3.44
C GLU A 260 9.46 -3.66 -4.45
N ARG A 261 10.56 -2.90 -4.55
CA ARG A 261 10.76 -1.92 -5.61
C ARG A 261 10.80 -2.71 -6.93
N SER A 262 9.68 -2.73 -7.64
CA SER A 262 9.50 -3.59 -8.82
C SER A 262 10.36 -3.10 -9.98
N ASN A 263 11.28 -3.97 -10.44
CA ASN A 263 12.16 -3.69 -11.57
C ASN A 263 11.56 -3.99 -12.96
N ASN A 264 10.31 -4.45 -13.07
CA ASN A 264 9.73 -4.82 -14.36
C ASN A 264 8.29 -4.34 -14.51
N ILE A 265 8.09 -3.49 -15.52
CA ILE A 265 6.80 -2.99 -15.97
C ILE A 265 6.12 -4.06 -16.84
N LYS A 266 4.98 -4.57 -16.39
CA LYS A 266 3.85 -4.91 -17.28
C LYS A 266 2.62 -4.17 -16.76
N VAL A 267 2.17 -3.22 -17.56
CA VAL A 267 1.01 -2.38 -17.29
C VAL A 267 -0.26 -3.23 -17.43
N ASN A 268 -0.89 -3.59 -16.31
CA ASN A 268 -2.32 -3.87 -16.30
C ASN A 268 -3.00 -2.60 -15.80
N ILE A 269 -3.69 -1.93 -16.72
CA ILE A 269 -4.57 -0.81 -16.43
C ILE A 269 -5.73 -1.40 -15.61
N VAL A 270 -5.75 -1.11 -14.31
CA VAL A 270 -6.97 -1.24 -13.51
C VAL A 270 -7.63 0.13 -13.57
N GLU A 271 -8.66 0.24 -14.41
CA GLU A 271 -9.59 1.36 -14.34
C GLU A 271 -10.27 1.29 -12.96
N GLU A 272 -10.06 2.34 -12.15
CA GLU A 272 -10.77 2.51 -10.88
C GLU A 272 -12.22 2.87 -11.21
N ASP A 273 -13.10 1.87 -11.13
CA ASP A 273 -14.56 1.99 -11.26
C ASP A 273 -15.13 2.79 -10.07
N PHE A 274 -15.26 4.11 -10.26
CA PHE A 274 -16.12 4.95 -9.43
C PHE A 274 -17.54 4.80 -9.97
N GLY A 275 -18.26 3.79 -9.46
CA GLY A 275 -19.58 3.36 -9.96
C GLY A 275 -20.49 4.51 -10.43
N VAL A 276 -21.06 4.32 -11.62
CA VAL A 276 -22.04 5.23 -12.24
C VAL A 276 -23.42 5.01 -11.60
N PRO A 277 -24.24 6.07 -11.38
CA PRO A 277 -25.62 5.89 -10.93
C PRO A 277 -26.41 5.12 -11.99
N ILE A 278 -27.10 4.05 -11.58
CA ILE A 278 -27.93 3.26 -12.48
C ILE A 278 -29.27 3.95 -12.65
N ASP A 279 -29.50 4.57 -13.82
CA ASP A 279 -30.85 4.84 -14.30
C ASP A 279 -31.46 3.54 -14.86
N GLU A 280 -32.68 3.21 -14.43
CA GLU A 280 -33.36 1.96 -14.75
C GLU A 280 -33.62 1.79 -16.26
N ILE A 281 -32.73 1.09 -16.96
CA ILE A 281 -32.99 0.60 -18.32
C ILE A 281 -33.10 -0.92 -18.30
N LYS A 282 -34.30 -1.41 -18.61
CA LYS A 282 -34.64 -2.84 -18.78
C LYS A 282 -33.86 -3.42 -19.97
N VAL A 283 -32.75 -4.11 -19.71
CA VAL A 283 -32.03 -4.87 -20.76
C VAL A 283 -32.30 -6.36 -20.60
N PHE A 284 -33.12 -6.89 -21.51
CA PHE A 284 -33.29 -8.33 -21.74
C PHE A 284 -31.95 -8.96 -22.14
N THR A 285 -31.40 -9.84 -21.29
CA THR A 285 -30.31 -10.73 -21.69
C THR A 285 -30.87 -12.09 -22.09
N LYS A 286 -30.65 -12.46 -23.36
CA LYS A 286 -31.00 -13.77 -23.94
C LYS A 286 -30.29 -14.89 -23.18
N LYS A 287 -31.06 -15.70 -22.45
CA LYS A 287 -30.57 -16.94 -21.82
C LYS A 287 -30.23 -17.98 -22.89
N ARG A 288 -28.98 -18.46 -22.90
CA ARG A 288 -28.60 -19.72 -23.55
C ARG A 288 -29.36 -20.87 -22.88
N LYS A 289 -30.21 -21.57 -23.64
CA LYS A 289 -30.84 -22.83 -23.24
C LYS A 289 -29.74 -23.89 -23.07
N ARG A 290 -29.57 -24.40 -21.85
CA ARG A 290 -28.94 -25.71 -21.59
C ARG A 290 -30.06 -26.69 -21.25
N ASN A 291 -30.06 -27.81 -21.97
CA ASN A 291 -31.04 -28.88 -21.82
C ASN A 291 -31.00 -29.45 -20.39
N ARG A 292 -32.16 -29.45 -19.73
CA ARG A 292 -32.38 -30.13 -18.46
C ARG A 292 -32.72 -31.59 -18.75
N THR A 293 -31.85 -32.52 -18.37
CA THR A 293 -32.28 -33.87 -18.01
C THR A 293 -32.69 -33.85 -16.55
N SER A 294 -34.00 -33.91 -16.30
CA SER A 294 -34.58 -34.02 -14.97
C SER A 294 -34.32 -35.42 -14.41
N ILE A 295 -33.37 -35.55 -13.50
CA ILE A 295 -33.32 -36.70 -12.60
C ILE A 295 -33.89 -36.22 -11.26
N ASN A 296 -35.12 -36.63 -10.98
CA ASN A 296 -35.72 -36.49 -9.65
C ASN A 296 -34.79 -37.18 -8.63
N LYS A 297 -34.21 -36.42 -7.70
CA LYS A 297 -33.48 -36.97 -6.55
C LYS A 297 -34.00 -36.31 -5.25
N PRO A 298 -34.28 -37.10 -4.19
CA PRO A 298 -34.87 -36.61 -2.95
C PRO A 298 -33.88 -35.77 -2.14
N LYS A 299 -34.41 -34.88 -1.29
CA LYS A 299 -33.66 -34.00 -0.38
C LYS A 299 -32.74 -34.85 0.51
N LEU A 300 -31.43 -34.67 0.37
CA LEU A 300 -30.38 -35.45 1.03
C LEU A 300 -30.37 -35.33 2.57
N VAL A 301 -31.05 -34.32 3.11
CA VAL A 301 -31.12 -34.01 4.55
C VAL A 301 -32.11 -34.92 5.29
N ASP A 302 -33.12 -35.46 4.59
CA ASP A 302 -34.19 -36.26 5.21
C ASP A 302 -33.77 -37.71 5.51
N SER A 303 -32.63 -38.17 4.98
CA SER A 303 -32.14 -39.56 5.13
C SER A 303 -31.20 -39.79 6.32
N ILE A 304 -30.77 -38.75 7.05
CA ILE A 304 -29.81 -38.90 8.16
C ILE A 304 -30.58 -39.17 9.45
N ASN A 305 -30.72 -40.43 9.90
CA ASN A 305 -31.48 -40.73 11.13
C ASN A 305 -30.63 -41.33 12.26
N SER A 306 -29.40 -41.73 11.97
CA SER A 306 -28.47 -42.31 12.94
C SER A 306 -27.13 -41.58 13.01
N LEU A 307 -26.42 -41.73 14.14
CA LEU A 307 -25.03 -41.31 14.31
C LEU A 307 -24.11 -41.96 13.26
N ALA A 308 -24.40 -43.20 12.85
CA ALA A 308 -23.67 -43.90 11.81
C ALA A 308 -23.83 -43.21 10.43
N ASP A 309 -25.03 -42.73 10.12
CA ASP A 309 -25.33 -42.03 8.88
C ASP A 309 -24.61 -40.68 8.82
N LEU A 310 -24.52 -39.97 9.96
CA LEU A 310 -23.81 -38.71 10.03
C LEU A 310 -22.29 -38.88 9.89
N LYS A 311 -21.72 -39.97 10.44
CA LYS A 311 -20.29 -40.30 10.23
C LYS A 311 -20.00 -40.66 8.78
N LYS A 312 -20.91 -41.39 8.13
CA LYS A 312 -20.82 -41.72 6.70
C LYS A 312 -20.88 -40.45 5.86
N PHE A 313 -21.84 -39.56 6.14
CA PHE A 313 -21.96 -38.26 5.48
C PHE A 313 -20.70 -37.40 5.65
N HIS A 314 -20.13 -37.33 6.86
CA HIS A 314 -18.89 -36.58 7.09
C HIS A 314 -17.72 -37.11 6.25
N LYS A 315 -17.57 -38.43 6.16
CA LYS A 315 -16.51 -39.07 5.38
C LYS A 315 -16.71 -38.87 3.88
N ASP A 316 -17.96 -38.95 3.40
CA ASP A 316 -18.30 -38.69 2.01
C ASP A 316 -18.10 -37.21 1.64
N PHE A 317 -18.42 -36.30 2.57
CA PHE A 317 -18.21 -34.85 2.42
C PHE A 317 -16.72 -34.46 2.42
N GLU A 318 -15.89 -35.15 3.19
CA GLU A 318 -14.43 -34.99 3.17
C GLU A 318 -13.79 -35.40 1.85
N GLN A 319 -14.30 -36.47 1.23
CA GLN A 319 -13.73 -37.01 0.00
C GLN A 319 -14.20 -36.25 -1.24
N ASN A 320 -15.46 -35.80 -1.28
CA ASN A 320 -16.05 -35.17 -2.46
C ASN A 320 -16.94 -33.95 -2.10
N PRO A 321 -16.36 -32.81 -1.69
CA PRO A 321 -17.15 -31.62 -1.34
C PRO A 321 -17.93 -31.04 -2.54
N GLU A 322 -17.41 -31.20 -3.77
CA GLU A 322 -18.02 -30.70 -5.01
C GLU A 322 -19.34 -31.43 -5.38
N MET A 323 -19.58 -32.64 -4.86
CA MET A 323 -20.84 -33.33 -5.11
C MET A 323 -22.03 -32.70 -4.38
N TYR A 324 -21.75 -31.91 -3.33
CA TYR A 324 -22.77 -31.28 -2.49
C TYR A 324 -22.96 -29.79 -2.78
N THR A 325 -22.06 -29.18 -3.58
CA THR A 325 -22.14 -27.76 -3.96
C THR A 325 -23.27 -27.43 -4.94
N ASP A 326 -23.79 -28.42 -5.67
CA ASP A 326 -24.96 -28.23 -6.55
C ASP A 326 -26.28 -28.15 -5.78
N ASN A 327 -26.35 -28.76 -4.59
CA ASN A 327 -27.56 -28.77 -3.74
C ASN A 327 -27.53 -27.70 -2.65
N LEU A 328 -26.34 -27.35 -2.15
CA LEU A 328 -26.12 -26.32 -1.16
C LEU A 328 -25.79 -25.02 -1.89
N LYS A 329 -26.71 -24.04 -1.86
CA LYS A 329 -26.58 -22.79 -2.64
C LYS A 329 -25.20 -22.15 -2.47
N LYS A 330 -24.38 -22.15 -3.53
CA LYS A 330 -23.11 -21.39 -3.69
C LYS A 330 -22.39 -21.10 -2.35
N ILE A 331 -22.04 -22.15 -1.62
CA ILE A 331 -21.23 -22.03 -0.40
C ILE A 331 -19.79 -21.76 -0.82
N ASP A 332 -19.17 -20.70 -0.28
CA ASP A 332 -17.75 -20.42 -0.50
C ASP A 332 -16.87 -21.44 0.25
N ARG A 333 -15.64 -21.69 -0.23
CA ARG A 333 -14.72 -22.70 0.33
C ARG A 333 -14.50 -22.52 1.84
N MET A 334 -14.50 -21.28 2.31
CA MET A 334 -14.41 -20.95 3.73
C MET A 334 -15.63 -21.44 4.53
N GLN A 335 -16.83 -21.29 3.99
CA GLN A 335 -18.07 -21.74 4.63
C GLN A 335 -18.18 -23.27 4.63
N CYS A 336 -17.70 -23.95 3.58
CA CYS A 336 -17.57 -25.42 3.57
C CYS A 336 -16.67 -25.92 4.70
N ASN A 337 -15.51 -25.28 4.90
CA ASN A 337 -14.59 -25.63 5.99
C ASN A 337 -15.20 -25.37 7.38
N MET A 338 -15.97 -24.28 7.54
CA MET A 338 -16.70 -24.02 8.78
C MET A 338 -17.77 -25.08 9.07
N LEU A 339 -18.49 -25.52 8.04
CA LEU A 339 -19.48 -26.59 8.17
C LEU A 339 -18.83 -27.91 8.58
N GLN A 340 -17.74 -28.30 7.93
CA GLN A 340 -17.03 -29.53 8.26
C GLN A 340 -16.56 -29.51 9.73
N ASN A 341 -15.95 -28.41 10.16
CA ASN A 341 -15.48 -28.26 11.54
C ASN A 341 -16.62 -28.28 12.57
N THR A 342 -17.78 -27.73 12.23
CA THR A 342 -18.95 -27.74 13.13
C THR A 342 -19.60 -29.12 13.19
N LEU A 343 -19.76 -29.82 12.07
CA LEU A 343 -20.23 -31.21 12.03
C LEU A 343 -19.31 -32.14 12.82
N PHE A 344 -17.99 -32.02 12.63
CA PHE A 344 -17.02 -32.81 13.37
C PHE A 344 -17.10 -32.57 14.89
N LYS A 345 -17.31 -31.32 15.32
CA LYS A 345 -17.56 -30.98 16.73
C LYS A 345 -18.82 -31.66 17.27
N TYR A 346 -19.89 -31.77 16.50
CA TYR A 346 -21.10 -32.48 16.93
C TYR A 346 -20.91 -33.99 16.99
N ILE A 347 -20.20 -34.59 16.02
CA ILE A 347 -19.86 -36.02 16.03
C ILE A 347 -19.05 -36.36 17.27
N ARG A 348 -17.99 -35.60 17.59
CA ARG A 348 -17.19 -35.79 18.81
C ARG A 348 -18.01 -35.66 20.10
N LYS A 349 -18.97 -34.73 20.14
CA LYS A 349 -19.87 -34.58 21.30
C LYS A 349 -20.81 -35.77 21.42
N MET A 350 -21.35 -36.29 20.32
CA MET A 350 -22.18 -37.49 20.34
C MET A 350 -21.41 -38.74 20.78
N ASP A 351 -20.16 -38.91 20.35
CA ASP A 351 -19.29 -40.00 20.81
C ASP A 351 -18.98 -39.90 22.31
N LYS A 352 -18.79 -38.68 22.84
CA LYS A 352 -18.55 -38.43 24.27
C LYS A 352 -19.78 -38.72 25.15
N TYR A 353 -20.98 -38.55 24.62
CA TYR A 353 -22.25 -38.77 25.35
C TYR A 353 -22.97 -40.06 24.89
N SER A 354 -22.23 -41.05 24.41
CA SER A 354 -22.78 -42.30 23.87
C SER A 354 -23.73 -43.05 24.81
N GLN A 355 -23.61 -42.85 26.13
CA GLN A 355 -24.49 -43.44 27.14
C GLN A 355 -25.77 -42.64 27.42
N ASP A 356 -25.88 -41.39 26.94
CA ASP A 356 -27.00 -40.49 27.23
C ASP A 356 -27.83 -40.20 25.97
N SER A 357 -28.85 -41.04 25.77
CA SER A 357 -29.75 -41.03 24.59
C SER A 357 -30.39 -39.65 24.31
N ALA A 358 -30.71 -38.88 25.36
CA ALA A 358 -31.30 -37.55 25.24
C ALA A 358 -30.32 -36.50 24.70
N LYS A 359 -29.02 -36.62 25.02
CA LYS A 359 -27.99 -35.70 24.52
C LYS A 359 -27.62 -36.02 23.07
N VAL A 360 -27.56 -37.30 22.71
CA VAL A 360 -27.29 -37.74 21.33
C VAL A 360 -28.38 -37.24 20.38
N SER A 361 -29.65 -37.40 20.75
CA SER A 361 -30.78 -36.91 19.93
C SER A 361 -30.77 -35.39 19.78
N LEU A 362 -30.42 -34.64 20.82
CA LEU A 362 -30.29 -33.18 20.77
C LEU A 362 -29.21 -32.72 19.79
N TYR A 363 -28.04 -33.35 19.78
CA TYR A 363 -26.96 -33.00 18.86
C TYR A 363 -27.25 -33.41 17.42
N LEU A 364 -27.99 -34.50 17.22
CA LEU A 364 -28.46 -34.93 15.90
C LEU A 364 -29.47 -33.92 15.32
N ILE A 365 -30.41 -33.41 16.13
CA ILE A 365 -31.33 -32.34 15.72
C ILE A 365 -30.58 -31.05 15.36
N LYS A 366 -29.54 -30.68 16.14
CA LYS A 366 -28.71 -29.50 15.85
C LYS A 366 -27.93 -29.65 14.55
N ALA A 367 -27.38 -30.84 14.27
CA ALA A 367 -26.70 -31.13 13.01
C ALA A 367 -27.66 -31.08 11.80
N LYS A 368 -28.87 -31.65 11.93
CA LYS A 368 -29.92 -31.55 10.89
C LYS A 368 -30.31 -30.10 10.59
N LYS A 369 -30.50 -29.27 11.62
CA LYS A 369 -30.82 -27.85 11.43
C LYS A 369 -29.72 -27.11 10.67
N LEU A 370 -28.44 -27.38 10.98
CA LEU A 370 -27.32 -26.77 10.26
C LEU A 370 -27.28 -27.18 8.78
N LEU A 371 -27.55 -28.45 8.47
CA LEU A 371 -27.61 -28.94 7.10
C LEU A 371 -28.83 -28.41 6.33
N HIS A 372 -29.93 -28.07 7.00
CA HIS A 372 -31.12 -27.49 6.39
C HIS A 372 -31.04 -25.96 6.23
N CYS A 373 -30.18 -25.28 6.99
CA CYS A 373 -29.96 -23.83 6.86
C CYS A 373 -29.09 -23.44 5.65
N LEU A 374 -28.58 -24.44 4.91
CA LEU A 374 -27.74 -24.30 3.73
C LEU A 374 -28.44 -24.87 2.49
#